data_AF-A0A656Y310-F1
#
_entry.id   AF-A0A656Y310-F1
#
_cell.length_a   1.000
_cell.length_b   1.000
_cell.length_c   1.000
_cell.angle_alpha   90.00
_cell.angle_beta   90.00
_cell.angle_gamma   90.00
#
_symmetry.space_group_name_H-M   'P 1'
#
loop_
_entity.id
_entity.type
_entity.pdbx_description
1 polymer ?
#
loop_
_entity_poly.entity_id
_entity_poly.type
_entity_poly.pdbx_seq_one_letter_code
_entity_poly.pdbx_strand_id
1 'polypeptide(L)'
;MLPSDIRTTTVHVGPFLDDLGEPWSGTITVESSIARVWDASAAVISPRPAVVALGDDGTAAIPLATTDQPGFSDGAGRPVSGWTYTLTVELAGVAPVRRTFDLPTSTGPDLRLTLAPVAPPVARGLTRRDALRAGAAALVAGSAATAAAQPAAAGPHLRGGVVLPTARTVFDDDLQVGTTANPSTLLVKSSPAGGTAGGPGSYDSTGRIVMETYQPHFGSYGESLRVQLKDARAKGMLTYQGSWPTPHYPDGDYTWLPTHPTTPVTIAWIGAHFLNNDDPGSLEKNLWHGHINFEVPDAKGALRTRLEIKLVDPVTGKIGTDRSAVRTNMADFELQVGAADEQLRIVGTDSHPKDLVFATEVGARQPRWILRATENDANLELRRYRAGNAYQDAPLVVDRLTGLVAVGGAAGTSAGLKVAQRGGVGITVTPLAAGGQGMLVAGTDPTARIVQGEVTGDPQRRFVALVDGTLQWGTGATERDTLLYRRGPNQLGTDGGMFLRSSTTPATATTGGVLFVADGALKFRGAAGTVTTLAAA
;
A
#
# COMPACT_ATOMS: atom_id res chain seq x y z
N MET A 1 -75.31 -22.23 -13.11
CA MET A 1 -74.53 -23.14 -13.97
C MET A 1 -74.05 -22.38 -15.19
N LEU A 2 -72.86 -22.69 -15.70
CA LEU A 2 -72.39 -22.16 -16.99
C LEU A 2 -73.22 -22.80 -18.12
N PRO A 3 -73.49 -22.09 -19.24
CA PRO A 3 -74.12 -22.67 -20.43
C PRO A 3 -73.44 -23.97 -20.89
N SER A 4 -74.21 -24.93 -21.40
CA SER A 4 -73.75 -26.30 -21.74
C SER A 4 -72.63 -26.36 -22.77
N ASP A 5 -72.48 -25.31 -23.58
CA ASP A 5 -71.57 -25.29 -24.73
C ASP A 5 -70.21 -24.65 -24.37
N ILE A 6 -70.05 -24.16 -23.14
CA ILE A 6 -68.78 -23.67 -22.62
C ILE A 6 -67.98 -24.86 -22.09
N ARG A 7 -66.75 -25.02 -22.58
CA ARG A 7 -65.84 -26.05 -22.06
C ARG A 7 -65.39 -25.65 -20.65
N THR A 8 -65.57 -26.57 -19.71
CA THR A 8 -65.20 -26.37 -18.31
C THR A 8 -64.25 -27.45 -17.82
N THR A 9 -63.35 -27.05 -16.93
CA THR A 9 -62.52 -27.95 -16.11
C THR A 9 -62.98 -27.83 -14.66
N THR A 10 -63.15 -28.95 -13.97
CA THR A 10 -63.48 -28.97 -12.55
C THR A 10 -62.21 -28.79 -11.73
N VAL A 11 -62.13 -27.70 -10.97
CA VAL A 11 -61.01 -27.45 -10.05
C VAL A 11 -61.35 -27.99 -8.68
N HIS A 12 -60.58 -28.97 -8.23
CA HIS A 12 -60.68 -29.57 -6.90
C HIS A 12 -59.64 -28.94 -5.97
N VAL A 13 -60.09 -28.48 -4.81
CA VAL A 13 -59.27 -27.85 -3.79
C VAL A 13 -59.51 -28.56 -2.46
N GLY A 14 -58.44 -28.85 -1.72
CA GLY A 14 -58.47 -29.67 -0.52
C GLY A 14 -58.16 -31.16 -0.79
N PRO A 15 -58.36 -32.06 0.20
CA PRO A 15 -58.98 -31.78 1.51
C PRO A 15 -58.09 -30.92 2.40
N PHE A 16 -58.73 -30.04 3.17
CA PHE A 16 -58.09 -29.32 4.28
C PHE A 16 -58.50 -30.00 5.58
N LEU A 17 -57.50 -30.52 6.31
CA LEU A 17 -57.68 -31.18 7.60
C LEU A 17 -56.89 -30.40 8.66
N ASP A 18 -57.35 -30.44 9.91
CA ASP A 18 -56.57 -29.93 11.04
C ASP A 18 -55.50 -30.93 11.52
N ASP A 19 -54.73 -30.56 12.54
CA ASP A 19 -53.67 -31.40 13.10
C ASP A 19 -54.18 -32.70 13.77
N LEU A 20 -55.51 -32.84 13.95
CA LEU A 20 -56.17 -34.05 14.44
C LEU A 20 -56.75 -34.90 13.28
N GLY A 21 -56.65 -34.43 12.04
CA GLY A 21 -57.17 -35.08 10.85
C GLY A 21 -58.65 -34.81 10.58
N GLU A 22 -59.28 -33.89 11.33
CA GLU A 22 -60.69 -33.53 11.15
C GLU A 22 -60.86 -32.50 10.01
N PRO A 23 -61.91 -32.59 9.18
CA PRO A 23 -62.16 -31.65 8.10
C PRO A 23 -62.30 -30.20 8.58
N TRP A 24 -61.58 -29.29 7.94
CA TRP A 24 -61.61 -27.87 8.28
C TRP A 24 -62.80 -27.16 7.62
N SER A 25 -63.50 -26.32 8.38
CA SER A 25 -64.57 -25.47 7.85
C SER A 25 -64.03 -24.18 7.24
N GLY A 26 -64.60 -23.77 6.11
CA GLY A 26 -64.13 -22.58 5.40
C GLY A 26 -64.85 -22.34 4.07
N THR A 27 -64.40 -21.31 3.36
CA THR A 27 -64.92 -20.95 2.04
C THR A 27 -63.80 -20.73 1.04
N ILE A 28 -64.11 -20.98 -0.23
CA ILE A 28 -63.26 -20.66 -1.37
C ILE A 28 -63.95 -19.59 -2.20
N THR A 29 -63.27 -18.47 -2.38
CA THR A 29 -63.72 -17.41 -3.27
C THR A 29 -62.95 -17.48 -4.58
N VAL A 30 -63.66 -17.59 -5.70
CA VAL A 30 -63.08 -17.60 -7.05
C VAL A 30 -63.40 -16.30 -7.77
N GLU A 31 -62.40 -15.67 -8.35
CA GLU A 31 -62.55 -14.48 -9.18
C GLU A 31 -61.78 -14.63 -10.50
N SER A 32 -62.37 -14.19 -11.60
CA SER A 32 -61.72 -14.19 -12.92
C SER A 32 -61.06 -12.83 -13.18
N SER A 33 -59.92 -12.78 -13.86
CA SER A 33 -59.18 -11.52 -14.04
C SER A 33 -59.83 -10.51 -15.02
N ILE A 34 -60.76 -10.95 -15.88
CA ILE A 34 -61.40 -10.09 -16.88
C ILE A 34 -62.88 -10.41 -17.09
N ALA A 35 -63.64 -9.40 -17.52
CA ALA A 35 -64.99 -9.57 -18.06
C ALA A 35 -64.92 -10.03 -19.51
N ARG A 36 -65.88 -10.87 -19.92
CA ARG A 36 -65.96 -11.44 -21.27
C ARG A 36 -67.41 -11.63 -21.69
N VAL A 37 -67.69 -11.53 -22.97
CA VAL A 37 -69.01 -11.81 -23.55
C VAL A 37 -68.97 -13.19 -24.18
N TRP A 38 -69.96 -14.04 -23.89
CA TRP A 38 -70.12 -15.32 -24.58
C TRP A 38 -70.82 -15.10 -25.91
N ASP A 39 -70.10 -15.29 -27.02
CA ASP A 39 -70.54 -14.91 -28.36
C ASP A 39 -71.83 -15.61 -28.78
N ALA A 40 -72.06 -16.85 -28.33
CA ALA A 40 -73.24 -17.62 -28.72
C ALA A 40 -74.56 -17.11 -28.09
N SER A 41 -74.50 -16.41 -26.96
CA SER A 41 -75.70 -15.89 -26.27
C SER A 41 -75.67 -14.39 -25.96
N ALA A 42 -74.57 -13.71 -26.31
CA ALA A 42 -74.26 -12.33 -25.91
C ALA A 42 -74.25 -12.09 -24.39
N ALA A 43 -74.17 -13.14 -23.57
CA ALA A 43 -74.16 -13.01 -22.11
C ALA A 43 -72.82 -12.46 -21.62
N VAL A 44 -72.85 -11.42 -20.78
CA VAL A 44 -71.66 -10.87 -20.12
C VAL A 44 -71.32 -11.73 -18.90
N ILE A 45 -70.14 -12.33 -18.91
CA ILE A 45 -69.52 -13.04 -17.79
C ILE A 45 -68.47 -12.12 -17.17
N SER A 46 -68.86 -11.45 -16.07
CA SER A 46 -68.02 -10.46 -15.39
C SER A 46 -67.31 -11.06 -14.16
N PRO A 47 -66.13 -10.55 -13.75
CA PRO A 47 -65.47 -10.86 -12.49
C PRO A 47 -66.39 -10.54 -11.31
N ARG A 48 -67.15 -11.53 -10.89
CA ARG A 48 -67.87 -11.49 -9.62
C ARG A 48 -67.30 -12.60 -8.76
N PRO A 49 -66.83 -12.28 -7.54
CA PRO A 49 -66.39 -13.29 -6.59
C PRO A 49 -67.50 -14.32 -6.37
N ALA A 50 -67.23 -15.57 -6.74
CA ALA A 50 -68.10 -16.71 -6.49
C ALA A 50 -67.58 -17.42 -5.24
N VAL A 51 -68.40 -17.45 -4.19
CA VAL A 51 -68.05 -18.10 -2.91
C VAL A 51 -68.63 -19.51 -2.89
N VAL A 52 -67.78 -20.50 -2.68
CA VAL A 52 -68.10 -21.92 -2.57
C VAL A 52 -67.70 -22.39 -1.17
N ALA A 53 -68.64 -22.92 -0.39
CA ALA A 53 -68.31 -23.51 0.91
C ALA A 53 -67.56 -24.83 0.73
N LEU A 54 -66.65 -25.15 1.66
CA LEU A 54 -66.08 -26.49 1.73
C LEU A 54 -67.16 -27.49 2.13
N GLY A 55 -67.12 -28.69 1.55
CA GLY A 55 -67.95 -29.82 1.95
C GLY A 55 -67.52 -30.39 3.30
N ASP A 56 -68.32 -31.32 3.82
CA ASP A 56 -68.09 -31.97 5.12
C ASP A 56 -66.79 -32.80 5.17
N ASP A 57 -66.18 -33.07 4.02
CA ASP A 57 -64.88 -33.73 3.87
C ASP A 57 -63.70 -32.74 3.72
N GLY A 58 -63.95 -31.43 3.86
CA GLY A 58 -62.94 -30.38 3.76
C GLY A 58 -62.50 -30.08 2.32
N THR A 59 -63.24 -30.54 1.31
CA THR A 59 -62.95 -30.32 -0.11
C THR A 59 -63.94 -29.37 -0.77
N ALA A 60 -63.58 -28.82 -1.94
CA ALA A 60 -64.53 -28.18 -2.84
C ALA A 60 -64.18 -28.48 -4.30
N ALA A 61 -65.21 -28.71 -5.11
CA ALA A 61 -65.12 -28.91 -6.56
C ALA A 61 -65.84 -27.78 -7.29
N ILE A 62 -65.11 -27.05 -8.14
CA ILE A 62 -65.59 -25.83 -8.77
C ILE A 62 -65.44 -25.93 -10.29
N PRO A 63 -66.54 -26.02 -11.07
CA PRO A 63 -66.47 -26.04 -12.51
C PRO A 63 -66.15 -24.63 -13.05
N LEU A 64 -65.02 -24.48 -13.74
CA LEU A 64 -64.56 -23.21 -14.29
C LEU A 64 -64.34 -23.33 -15.81
N ALA A 65 -64.67 -22.28 -16.55
CA ALA A 65 -64.46 -22.26 -18.01
C ALA A 65 -62.97 -22.24 -18.34
N THR A 66 -62.54 -23.05 -19.32
CA THR A 66 -61.16 -23.05 -19.81
C THR A 66 -60.81 -21.71 -20.46
N THR A 67 -59.57 -21.25 -20.27
CA THR A 67 -59.15 -19.85 -20.45
C THR A 67 -58.70 -19.50 -21.86
N ASP A 68 -58.46 -20.48 -22.72
CA ASP A 68 -57.97 -20.31 -24.10
C ASP A 68 -58.98 -20.80 -25.16
N GLN A 69 -60.21 -21.14 -24.74
CA GLN A 69 -61.25 -21.61 -25.67
C GLN A 69 -61.82 -20.45 -26.53
N PRO A 70 -62.21 -20.72 -27.79
CA PRO A 70 -62.89 -19.74 -28.62
C PRO A 70 -64.34 -19.48 -28.15
N GLY A 71 -64.96 -18.44 -28.69
CA GLY A 71 -66.36 -18.07 -28.41
C GLY A 71 -66.54 -17.01 -27.32
N PHE A 72 -65.45 -16.43 -26.83
CA PHE A 72 -65.49 -15.28 -25.93
C PHE A 72 -64.95 -14.01 -26.62
N SER A 73 -65.60 -12.87 -26.36
CA SER A 73 -65.16 -11.57 -26.85
C SER A 73 -65.15 -10.47 -25.78
N ASP A 74 -64.50 -9.34 -26.08
CA ASP A 74 -64.33 -8.18 -25.20
C ASP A 74 -65.55 -7.24 -25.16
N GLY A 75 -66.68 -7.63 -25.77
CA GLY A 75 -67.87 -6.78 -25.94
C GLY A 75 -67.79 -5.78 -27.10
N ALA A 76 -66.61 -5.63 -27.73
CA ALA A 76 -66.44 -4.95 -29.02
C ALA A 76 -66.31 -5.95 -30.19
N GLY A 77 -66.57 -7.23 -29.94
CA GLY A 77 -66.53 -8.33 -30.91
C GLY A 77 -65.12 -8.88 -31.18
N ARG A 78 -64.11 -8.49 -30.40
CA ARG A 78 -62.75 -9.03 -30.55
C ARG A 78 -62.58 -10.27 -29.66
N PRO A 79 -61.95 -11.35 -30.16
CA PRO A 79 -61.80 -12.58 -29.40
C PRO A 79 -60.92 -12.39 -28.16
N VAL A 80 -61.30 -13.05 -27.06
CA VAL A 80 -60.64 -12.99 -25.75
C VAL A 80 -60.20 -14.39 -25.32
N SER A 81 -58.93 -14.53 -24.95
CA SER A 81 -58.33 -15.76 -24.43
C SER A 81 -57.21 -15.44 -23.42
N GLY A 82 -56.70 -16.45 -22.72
CA GLY A 82 -55.58 -16.36 -21.80
C GLY A 82 -55.88 -15.67 -20.46
N TRP A 83 -57.14 -15.63 -20.03
CA TRP A 83 -57.46 -15.08 -18.71
C TRP A 83 -57.04 -16.01 -17.57
N THR A 84 -57.10 -15.50 -16.35
CA THR A 84 -56.70 -16.22 -15.15
C THR A 84 -57.82 -16.23 -14.11
N TYR A 85 -57.75 -17.18 -13.19
CA TYR A 85 -58.57 -17.24 -11.99
C TYR A 85 -57.72 -17.06 -10.76
N THR A 86 -58.21 -16.31 -9.78
CA THR A 86 -57.65 -16.20 -8.44
C THR A 86 -58.58 -16.88 -7.45
N LEU A 87 -58.07 -17.91 -6.78
CA LEU A 87 -58.73 -18.55 -5.64
C LEU A 87 -58.22 -17.92 -4.36
N THR A 88 -59.13 -17.52 -3.49
CA THR A 88 -58.85 -17.15 -2.09
C THR A 88 -59.49 -18.20 -1.20
N VAL A 89 -58.69 -18.96 -0.45
CA VAL A 89 -59.15 -19.95 0.52
C VAL A 89 -59.13 -19.29 1.90
N GLU A 90 -60.29 -19.26 2.56
CA GLU A 90 -60.48 -18.72 3.91
C GLU A 90 -60.93 -19.85 4.82
N LEU A 91 -60.01 -20.33 5.66
CA LEU A 91 -60.26 -21.36 6.66
C LEU A 91 -60.47 -20.71 8.03
N ALA A 92 -61.34 -21.28 8.85
CA ALA A 92 -61.64 -20.71 10.17
C ALA A 92 -60.37 -20.62 11.04
N GLY A 93 -60.05 -19.40 11.51
CA GLY A 93 -58.92 -19.16 12.43
C GLY A 93 -57.53 -19.05 11.77
N VAL A 94 -57.44 -19.05 10.43
CA VAL A 94 -56.17 -18.97 9.69
C VAL A 94 -56.18 -17.84 8.66
N ALA A 95 -55.01 -17.31 8.34
CA ALA A 95 -54.89 -16.25 7.34
C ALA A 95 -55.28 -16.77 5.94
N PRO A 96 -56.05 -16.00 5.14
CA PRO A 96 -56.43 -16.40 3.79
C PRO A 96 -55.22 -16.68 2.89
N VAL A 97 -55.30 -17.75 2.09
CA VAL A 97 -54.29 -18.05 1.06
C VAL A 97 -54.85 -17.76 -0.32
N ARG A 98 -54.04 -17.12 -1.17
CA ARG A 98 -54.41 -16.81 -2.55
C ARG A 98 -53.53 -17.55 -3.55
N ARG A 99 -54.14 -18.08 -4.61
CA ARG A 99 -53.43 -18.64 -5.77
C ARG A 99 -54.08 -18.21 -7.06
N THR A 100 -53.25 -17.72 -7.98
CA THR A 100 -53.68 -17.34 -9.34
C THR A 100 -53.13 -18.36 -10.32
N PHE A 101 -53.97 -18.81 -11.26
CA PHE A 101 -53.63 -19.78 -12.29
C PHE A 101 -54.50 -19.56 -13.54
N ASP A 102 -54.04 -20.07 -14.68
CA ASP A 102 -54.80 -20.23 -15.91
C ASP A 102 -55.35 -21.67 -16.03
N LEU A 103 -56.37 -21.86 -16.87
CA LEU A 103 -56.99 -23.16 -17.15
C LEU A 103 -57.03 -23.40 -18.65
N PRO A 104 -55.88 -23.57 -19.34
CA PRO A 104 -55.89 -23.86 -20.75
C PRO A 104 -56.70 -25.15 -21.04
N THR A 105 -57.26 -25.25 -22.24
CA THR A 105 -58.06 -26.39 -22.71
C THR A 105 -57.31 -27.72 -22.61
N SER A 106 -55.97 -27.68 -22.56
CA SER A 106 -55.09 -28.83 -22.36
C SER A 106 -55.02 -29.35 -20.91
N THR A 107 -55.51 -28.60 -19.91
CA THR A 107 -55.48 -29.01 -18.49
C THR A 107 -56.31 -30.28 -18.22
N GLY A 108 -57.20 -30.67 -19.13
CA GLY A 108 -58.07 -31.85 -18.98
C GLY A 108 -59.36 -31.54 -18.21
N PRO A 109 -60.19 -32.56 -17.91
CA PRO A 109 -61.50 -32.37 -17.28
C PRO A 109 -61.41 -31.98 -15.80
N ASP A 110 -60.30 -32.29 -15.13
CA ASP A 110 -60.11 -32.05 -13.70
C ASP A 110 -58.71 -31.47 -13.40
N LEU A 111 -58.64 -30.48 -12.51
CA LEU A 111 -57.40 -29.93 -11.96
C LEU A 111 -57.42 -30.01 -10.44
N ARG A 112 -56.38 -30.57 -9.81
CA ARG A 112 -56.22 -30.58 -8.34
C ARG A 112 -55.22 -29.53 -7.90
N LEU A 113 -55.62 -28.67 -6.96
CA LEU A 113 -54.75 -27.62 -6.40
C LEU A 113 -54.48 -27.87 -4.92
N THR A 114 -53.22 -28.16 -4.59
CA THR A 114 -52.74 -28.19 -3.21
C THR A 114 -52.30 -26.79 -2.78
N LEU A 115 -52.85 -26.31 -1.67
CA LEU A 115 -52.58 -25.00 -1.07
C LEU A 115 -52.24 -25.22 0.41
N ALA A 116 -51.06 -24.79 0.86
CA ALA A 116 -50.69 -24.87 2.26
C ALA A 116 -51.01 -23.53 2.96
N PRO A 117 -51.92 -23.50 3.96
CA PRO A 117 -52.11 -22.32 4.79
C PRO A 117 -50.85 -22.03 5.62
N VAL A 118 -50.44 -20.76 5.66
CA VAL A 118 -49.28 -20.33 6.44
C VAL A 118 -49.77 -19.94 7.84
N ALA A 119 -49.26 -20.63 8.86
CA ALA A 119 -49.57 -20.28 10.25
C ALA A 119 -49.13 -18.83 10.56
N PRO A 120 -49.92 -18.05 11.30
CA PRO A 120 -49.50 -16.72 11.70
C PRO A 120 -48.21 -16.81 12.54
N PRO A 121 -47.21 -15.94 12.31
CA PRO A 121 -45.95 -16.01 13.03
C PRO A 121 -46.17 -15.75 14.52
N VAL A 122 -45.62 -16.65 15.35
CA VAL A 122 -45.56 -16.50 16.81
C VAL A 122 -44.87 -15.18 17.15
N ALA A 123 -45.55 -14.33 17.93
CA ALA A 123 -45.10 -12.99 18.28
C ALA A 123 -43.68 -13.00 18.92
N ARG A 124 -42.68 -12.54 18.19
CA ARG A 124 -41.36 -12.18 18.72
C ARG A 124 -41.40 -10.72 19.19
N GLY A 125 -40.85 -10.47 20.39
CA GLY A 125 -40.80 -9.15 21.02
C GLY A 125 -40.25 -8.05 20.12
N LEU A 126 -40.82 -6.86 20.28
CA LEU A 126 -40.58 -5.65 19.50
C LEU A 126 -39.09 -5.41 19.23
N THR A 127 -38.73 -5.33 17.96
CA THR A 127 -37.37 -5.00 17.55
C THR A 127 -37.16 -3.48 17.64
N ARG A 128 -35.90 -3.02 17.75
CA ARG A 128 -35.58 -1.57 17.69
C ARG A 128 -36.12 -0.88 16.43
N ARG A 129 -36.42 -1.65 15.37
CA ARG A 129 -37.08 -1.20 14.14
C ARG A 129 -38.55 -0.83 14.34
N ASP A 130 -39.25 -1.52 15.24
CA ASP A 130 -40.66 -1.25 15.59
C ASP A 130 -40.77 -0.05 16.54
N ALA A 131 -39.81 0.11 17.46
CA ALA A 131 -39.68 1.31 18.31
C ALA A 131 -39.36 2.57 17.49
N LEU A 132 -38.57 2.44 16.41
CA LEU A 132 -38.28 3.54 15.49
C LEU A 132 -39.49 3.90 14.61
N ARG A 133 -40.29 2.91 14.16
CA ARG A 133 -41.56 3.16 13.45
C ARG A 133 -42.61 3.81 14.34
N ALA A 134 -42.68 3.45 15.63
CA ALA A 134 -43.56 4.10 16.60
C ALA A 134 -43.11 5.55 16.92
N GLY A 135 -41.80 5.79 17.04
CA GLY A 135 -41.24 7.14 17.19
C GLY A 135 -41.46 8.04 15.96
N ALA A 136 -41.34 7.49 14.75
CA ALA A 136 -41.64 8.19 13.50
C ALA A 136 -43.14 8.50 13.35
N ALA A 137 -44.02 7.59 13.78
CA ALA A 137 -45.47 7.84 13.81
C ALA A 137 -45.86 8.94 14.82
N ALA A 138 -45.18 9.04 15.97
CA ALA A 138 -45.41 10.09 16.96
C ALA A 138 -44.93 11.48 16.50
N LEU A 139 -43.84 11.57 15.72
CA LEU A 139 -43.32 12.84 15.21
C LEU A 139 -44.14 13.39 14.02
N VAL A 140 -44.72 12.51 13.21
CA VAL A 140 -45.67 12.89 12.13
C VAL A 140 -47.04 13.30 12.70
N ALA A 141 -47.48 12.68 13.81
CA ALA A 141 -48.71 13.09 14.49
C ALA A 141 -48.59 14.47 15.17
N GLY A 142 -47.41 14.84 15.69
CA GLY A 142 -47.17 16.15 16.32
C GLY A 142 -47.03 17.31 15.34
N SER A 143 -46.59 17.06 14.11
CA SER A 143 -46.40 18.10 13.06
C SER A 143 -47.63 18.32 12.18
N ALA A 144 -48.60 17.40 12.19
CA ALA A 144 -49.90 17.56 11.51
C ALA A 144 -50.97 18.29 12.35
N ALA A 145 -50.76 18.50 13.67
CA ALA A 145 -51.72 19.18 14.53
C ALA A 145 -51.65 20.73 14.49
N THR A 146 -50.60 21.31 13.91
CA THR A 146 -50.42 22.78 13.86
C THR A 146 -50.53 23.39 12.47
N ALA A 147 -50.89 22.62 11.44
CA ALA A 147 -50.96 23.11 10.06
C ALA A 147 -52.21 22.61 9.30
N ALA A 148 -53.42 22.90 9.80
CA ALA A 148 -54.61 23.16 8.98
C ALA A 148 -55.82 23.52 9.88
N ALA A 149 -55.93 24.79 10.24
CA ALA A 149 -57.26 25.41 10.31
C ALA A 149 -57.69 25.73 8.87
N GLN A 150 -58.66 24.94 8.36
CA GLN A 150 -59.47 25.16 7.14
C GLN A 150 -58.76 25.03 5.76
N PRO A 151 -59.43 24.54 4.68
CA PRO A 151 -60.81 24.85 4.26
C PRO A 151 -61.67 23.67 3.75
N ALA A 152 -62.86 24.00 3.25
CA ALA A 152 -64.03 23.13 3.05
C ALA A 152 -64.07 22.28 1.76
N ALA A 153 -64.85 21.19 1.88
CA ALA A 153 -65.77 20.57 0.92
C ALA A 153 -65.28 19.62 -0.20
N ALA A 154 -65.74 18.36 -0.02
CA ALA A 154 -66.43 17.47 -0.98
C ALA A 154 -65.67 16.63 -2.03
N GLY A 155 -65.74 15.30 -1.83
CA GLY A 155 -66.29 14.35 -2.83
C GLY A 155 -65.34 13.64 -3.82
N PRO A 156 -65.68 12.42 -4.30
CA PRO A 156 -64.72 11.29 -4.37
C PRO A 156 -64.50 10.64 -5.76
N HIS A 157 -63.44 9.82 -5.88
CA HIS A 157 -63.32 8.49 -6.55
C HIS A 157 -62.06 8.23 -7.45
N LEU A 158 -61.31 7.19 -7.03
CA LEU A 158 -60.75 6.04 -7.77
C LEU A 158 -59.54 6.14 -8.76
N ARG A 159 -58.74 5.05 -8.67
CA ARG A 159 -57.64 4.51 -9.53
C ARG A 159 -56.28 5.22 -9.37
N GLY A 160 -55.16 4.55 -9.08
CA GLY A 160 -54.79 3.16 -9.35
C GLY A 160 -53.72 3.13 -10.45
N GLY A 161 -52.46 3.34 -10.06
CA GLY A 161 -51.29 3.23 -10.92
C GLY A 161 -50.10 2.76 -10.08
N VAL A 162 -49.77 1.47 -10.18
CA VAL A 162 -48.56 0.88 -9.61
C VAL A 162 -47.39 1.32 -10.49
N VAL A 163 -46.56 2.22 -9.97
CA VAL A 163 -45.22 2.46 -10.50
C VAL A 163 -44.27 1.62 -9.66
N LEU A 164 -43.64 0.63 -10.29
CA LEU A 164 -42.53 -0.13 -9.74
C LEU A 164 -41.43 0.87 -9.31
N PRO A 165 -40.95 0.89 -8.05
CA PRO A 165 -39.80 1.73 -7.74
C PRO A 165 -38.55 1.02 -8.25
N THR A 166 -38.09 1.49 -9.41
CA THR A 166 -36.69 1.59 -9.78
C THR A 166 -35.85 2.07 -8.59
N ALA A 167 -34.64 1.49 -8.48
CA ALA A 167 -33.54 1.85 -7.57
C ALA A 167 -33.88 2.92 -6.52
N ARG A 168 -34.27 2.49 -5.32
CA ARG A 168 -34.51 3.39 -4.19
C ARG A 168 -33.18 3.78 -3.55
N THR A 169 -32.59 4.86 -4.03
CA THR A 169 -31.73 5.71 -3.20
C THR A 169 -32.49 7.00 -2.95
N VAL A 170 -32.44 7.52 -1.72
CA VAL A 170 -32.38 8.96 -1.34
C VAL A 170 -32.68 9.03 0.16
N PHE A 171 -31.65 9.22 0.97
CA PHE A 171 -31.75 10.18 2.07
C PHE A 171 -31.05 11.43 1.53
N ASP A 172 -31.79 12.52 1.33
CA ASP A 172 -31.21 13.84 1.05
C ASP A 172 -30.74 14.52 2.36
N ASP A 173 -30.90 13.83 3.49
CA ASP A 173 -30.53 14.31 4.82
C ASP A 173 -29.28 13.61 5.35
N ASP A 174 -28.44 14.38 6.05
CA ASP A 174 -27.28 13.86 6.78
C ASP A 174 -27.71 12.80 7.81
N LEU A 175 -27.19 11.58 7.72
CA LEU A 175 -27.29 10.60 8.81
C LEU A 175 -26.42 11.07 9.99
N GLN A 176 -26.99 11.89 10.86
CA GLN A 176 -26.31 12.38 12.05
C GLN A 176 -26.40 11.36 13.19
N VAL A 177 -25.29 10.68 13.48
CA VAL A 177 -25.17 9.79 14.64
C VAL A 177 -24.60 10.58 15.82
N GLY A 178 -25.49 11.05 16.68
CA GLY A 178 -25.12 11.84 17.88
C GLY A 178 -24.87 13.32 17.60
N THR A 179 -24.64 14.08 18.66
CA THR A 179 -24.32 15.52 18.62
C THR A 179 -23.11 15.80 19.50
N THR A 180 -22.52 17.00 19.40
CA THR A 180 -21.43 17.42 20.31
C THR A 180 -21.85 17.37 21.78
N ALA A 181 -23.13 17.62 22.09
CA ALA A 181 -23.68 17.54 23.45
C ALA A 181 -24.06 16.11 23.88
N ASN A 182 -24.40 15.24 22.93
CA ASN A 182 -24.85 13.87 23.17
C ASN A 182 -24.18 12.92 22.17
N PRO A 183 -22.94 12.48 22.41
CA PRO A 183 -22.25 11.58 21.51
C PRO A 183 -22.99 10.24 21.42
N SER A 184 -23.10 9.68 20.22
CA SER A 184 -23.72 8.37 19.98
C SER A 184 -22.83 7.52 19.07
N THR A 185 -22.87 6.21 19.24
CA THR A 185 -22.01 5.28 18.49
C THR A 185 -22.81 4.57 17.41
N LEU A 186 -22.30 4.55 16.18
CA LEU A 186 -22.78 3.66 15.13
C LEU A 186 -22.11 2.29 15.28
N LEU A 187 -22.88 1.25 15.63
CA LEU A 187 -22.37 -0.13 15.67
C LEU A 187 -22.83 -0.90 14.44
N VAL A 188 -21.88 -1.28 13.59
CA VAL A 188 -22.09 -2.21 12.48
C VAL A 188 -21.63 -3.59 12.94
N LYS A 189 -22.57 -4.53 13.09
CA LYS A 189 -22.29 -5.90 13.54
C LYS A 189 -22.36 -6.85 12.35
N SER A 190 -21.48 -7.84 12.33
CA SER A 190 -21.66 -9.07 11.56
C SER A 190 -22.95 -9.78 12.00
N SER A 191 -23.62 -10.50 11.09
CA SER A 191 -24.66 -11.46 11.50
C SER A 191 -24.03 -12.59 12.32
N PRO A 192 -24.74 -13.21 13.28
CA PRO A 192 -24.14 -14.23 14.12
C PRO A 192 -23.81 -15.52 13.33
N ALA A 193 -22.59 -16.02 13.57
CA ALA A 193 -22.03 -17.36 13.34
C ALA A 193 -22.16 -18.02 11.94
N GLY A 194 -21.02 -18.17 11.26
CA GLY A 194 -20.73 -19.32 10.40
C GLY A 194 -20.68 -19.04 8.90
N GLY A 195 -19.51 -18.64 8.39
CA GLY A 195 -19.25 -18.61 6.95
C GLY A 195 -17.83 -18.17 6.64
N THR A 196 -16.85 -19.06 6.80
CA THR A 196 -15.57 -18.91 6.08
C THR A 196 -15.82 -19.20 4.61
N ALA A 197 -15.37 -18.29 3.73
CA ALA A 197 -15.55 -18.38 2.29
C ALA A 197 -14.97 -19.71 1.75
N GLY A 198 -15.84 -20.59 1.27
CA GLY A 198 -15.45 -21.93 0.84
C GLY A 198 -16.63 -22.85 0.56
N GLY A 199 -17.54 -22.44 -0.34
CA GLY A 199 -18.55 -23.34 -0.91
C GLY A 199 -19.87 -22.66 -1.28
N PRO A 200 -20.66 -23.23 -2.21
CA PRO A 200 -21.97 -22.71 -2.60
C PRO A 200 -22.92 -22.85 -1.39
N GLY A 201 -23.16 -21.72 -0.71
CA GLY A 201 -23.82 -21.65 0.59
C GLY A 201 -23.09 -20.81 1.65
N SER A 202 -21.91 -20.25 1.34
CA SER A 202 -21.17 -19.36 2.24
C SER A 202 -21.70 -17.91 2.16
N TYR A 203 -22.41 -17.47 3.20
CA TYR A 203 -22.73 -16.05 3.39
C TYR A 203 -21.53 -15.33 3.99
N ASP A 204 -21.08 -14.25 3.35
CA ASP A 204 -20.11 -13.32 3.95
C ASP A 204 -20.76 -12.63 5.15
N SER A 205 -20.46 -13.14 6.34
CA SER A 205 -20.99 -12.60 7.60
C SER A 205 -20.25 -11.34 8.06
N THR A 206 -19.27 -10.84 7.31
CA THR A 206 -18.44 -9.70 7.73
C THR A 206 -19.26 -8.42 7.84
N GLY A 207 -19.25 -7.81 9.03
CA GLY A 207 -19.77 -6.46 9.20
C GLY A 207 -18.90 -5.49 8.38
N ARG A 208 -19.49 -4.83 7.38
CA ARG A 208 -18.77 -3.93 6.47
C ARG A 208 -19.51 -2.61 6.29
N ILE A 209 -18.74 -1.54 6.18
CA ILE A 209 -19.20 -0.26 5.63
C ILE A 209 -18.61 -0.18 4.22
N VAL A 210 -19.48 -0.16 3.21
CA VAL A 210 -19.08 0.01 1.81
C VAL A 210 -19.34 1.46 1.43
N MET A 211 -18.28 2.17 1.03
CA MET A 211 -18.34 3.55 0.57
C MET A 211 -17.97 3.57 -0.91
N GLU A 212 -18.96 3.83 -1.77
CA GLU A 212 -18.75 3.96 -3.21
C GLU A 212 -18.93 5.42 -3.59
N THR A 213 -17.88 6.01 -4.15
CA THR A 213 -17.90 7.38 -4.64
C THR A 213 -17.57 7.38 -6.12
N TYR A 214 -18.38 8.09 -6.91
CA TYR A 214 -18.11 8.32 -8.32
C TYR A 214 -17.94 9.81 -8.56
N GLN A 215 -16.75 10.22 -9.01
CA GLN A 215 -16.48 11.59 -9.41
C GLN A 215 -16.20 11.65 -10.93
N PRO A 216 -17.06 12.31 -11.73
CA PRO A 216 -16.92 12.36 -13.19
C PRO A 216 -16.06 13.53 -13.73
N HIS A 217 -15.46 14.39 -12.90
CA HIS A 217 -14.91 15.68 -13.36
C HIS A 217 -13.60 16.13 -12.68
N PHE A 218 -12.74 16.84 -13.42
CA PHE A 218 -11.53 17.52 -12.93
C PHE A 218 -11.88 18.86 -12.27
N GLY A 219 -11.70 18.99 -10.95
CA GLY A 219 -11.84 20.27 -10.23
C GLY A 219 -12.79 20.30 -9.02
N SER A 220 -13.37 19.16 -8.66
CA SER A 220 -14.14 19.00 -7.41
C SER A 220 -13.46 18.00 -6.48
N TYR A 221 -13.88 17.96 -5.21
CA TYR A 221 -13.41 16.98 -4.25
C TYR A 221 -14.25 15.69 -4.31
N GLY A 222 -13.60 14.53 -4.28
CA GLY A 222 -14.21 13.20 -4.31
C GLY A 222 -13.85 12.39 -3.09
N GLU A 223 -14.02 12.95 -1.90
CA GLU A 223 -13.69 12.24 -0.66
C GLU A 223 -14.73 11.17 -0.33
N SER A 224 -14.27 9.93 -0.13
CA SER A 224 -15.10 8.83 0.38
C SER A 224 -15.32 8.87 1.89
N LEU A 225 -14.39 9.49 2.63
CA LEU A 225 -14.47 9.69 4.08
C LEU A 225 -13.84 11.03 4.46
N ARG A 226 -14.59 11.86 5.20
CA ARG A 226 -14.09 13.12 5.75
C ARG A 226 -14.14 13.11 7.28
N VAL A 227 -12.99 13.37 7.90
CA VAL A 227 -12.88 13.52 9.36
C VAL A 227 -12.75 15.01 9.69
N GLN A 228 -13.79 15.61 10.27
CA GLN A 228 -13.78 17.02 10.66
C GLN A 228 -13.51 17.17 12.15
N LEU A 229 -12.31 17.65 12.48
CA LEU A 229 -11.93 17.99 13.85
C LEU A 229 -12.40 19.41 14.16
N LYS A 230 -13.43 19.54 15.01
CA LYS A 230 -14.00 20.85 15.40
C LYS A 230 -13.19 21.60 16.45
N ASP A 231 -12.22 20.92 17.07
CA ASP A 231 -11.30 21.47 18.05
C ASP A 231 -9.87 21.08 17.64
N ALA A 232 -8.93 22.02 17.72
CA ALA A 232 -7.53 21.79 17.37
C ALA A 232 -6.83 20.77 18.28
N ARG A 233 -7.39 20.51 19.47
CA ARG A 233 -6.95 19.47 20.42
C ARG A 233 -7.51 18.09 20.09
N ALA A 234 -8.51 18.00 19.20
CA ALA A 234 -9.10 16.72 18.86
C ALA A 234 -8.13 15.87 18.02
N LYS A 235 -8.24 14.54 18.17
CA LYS A 235 -7.47 13.56 17.39
C LYS A 235 -8.41 12.79 16.47
N GLY A 236 -8.10 12.75 15.18
CA GLY A 236 -8.85 12.01 14.17
C GLY A 236 -8.23 10.65 13.91
N MET A 237 -8.29 9.74 14.88
CA MET A 237 -7.64 8.43 14.79
C MET A 237 -8.61 7.34 14.33
N LEU A 238 -8.18 6.52 13.38
CA LEU A 238 -8.63 5.14 13.20
C LEU A 238 -7.86 4.24 14.17
N THR A 239 -8.58 3.48 14.97
CA THR A 239 -8.00 2.60 15.99
C THR A 239 -8.22 1.14 15.65
N TYR A 240 -7.15 0.36 15.69
CA TYR A 240 -7.23 -1.09 15.59
C TYR A 240 -7.27 -1.66 16.99
N GLN A 241 -8.31 -2.43 17.30
CA GLN A 241 -8.47 -3.06 18.60
C GLN A 241 -8.25 -4.56 18.50
N GLY A 242 -7.46 -5.09 19.43
CA GLY A 242 -7.26 -6.52 19.61
C GLY A 242 -8.00 -7.00 20.85
N SER A 243 -8.58 -8.19 20.77
CA SER A 243 -9.08 -8.93 21.93
C SER A 243 -8.49 -10.34 21.88
N TRP A 244 -7.79 -10.74 22.92
CA TRP A 244 -7.25 -12.09 23.04
C TRP A 244 -8.05 -12.87 24.09
N PRO A 245 -8.52 -14.09 23.78
CA PRO A 245 -9.29 -14.90 24.73
C PRO A 245 -8.41 -15.52 25.83
N THR A 246 -7.10 -15.60 25.63
CA THR A 246 -6.10 -16.17 26.54
C THR A 246 -4.79 -15.41 26.45
N PRO A 247 -4.00 -15.28 27.54
CA PRO A 247 -2.69 -14.64 27.50
C PRO A 247 -1.77 -15.28 26.44
N HIS A 248 -1.17 -14.45 25.59
CA HIS A 248 -0.19 -14.91 24.61
C HIS A 248 1.19 -15.09 25.24
N TYR A 249 1.51 -14.30 26.27
CA TYR A 249 2.78 -14.36 27.00
C TYR A 249 2.60 -14.77 28.47
N PRO A 250 3.57 -15.51 29.06
CA PRO A 250 3.53 -15.95 30.46
C PRO A 250 3.42 -14.80 31.47
N ASP A 251 3.99 -13.64 31.14
CA ASP A 251 4.01 -12.44 31.99
C ASP A 251 2.89 -11.44 31.64
N GLY A 252 1.95 -11.84 30.78
CA GLY A 252 0.89 -10.99 30.22
C GLY A 252 1.28 -10.26 28.93
N ASP A 253 0.29 -9.85 28.14
CA ASP A 253 0.50 -9.25 26.81
C ASP A 253 0.98 -7.78 26.86
N TYR A 254 0.96 -7.17 28.05
CA TYR A 254 1.43 -5.81 28.32
C TYR A 254 2.17 -5.76 29.66
N THR A 255 3.39 -5.24 29.70
CA THR A 255 4.29 -5.35 30.88
C THR A 255 3.87 -4.54 32.13
N TRP A 256 2.81 -3.73 32.09
CA TRP A 256 2.28 -2.96 33.24
C TRP A 256 0.83 -3.31 33.60
N LEU A 257 0.22 -4.28 32.90
CA LEU A 257 -1.11 -4.77 33.27
C LEU A 257 -0.94 -6.06 34.10
N PRO A 258 -1.34 -6.06 35.40
CA PRO A 258 -1.23 -7.25 36.25
C PRO A 258 -2.14 -8.41 35.81
N THR A 259 -3.05 -8.16 34.86
CA THR A 259 -4.01 -9.13 34.34
C THR A 259 -4.24 -8.90 32.85
N HIS A 260 -4.46 -9.98 32.12
CA HIS A 260 -4.79 -9.95 30.70
C HIS A 260 -6.11 -9.19 30.45
N PRO A 261 -6.19 -8.26 29.48
CA PRO A 261 -7.42 -7.51 29.22
C PRO A 261 -8.53 -8.42 28.70
N THR A 262 -9.66 -8.45 29.40
CA THR A 262 -10.86 -9.24 29.02
C THR A 262 -11.77 -8.52 28.03
N THR A 263 -11.39 -7.31 27.62
CA THR A 263 -12.12 -6.45 26.68
C THR A 263 -11.18 -6.00 25.56
N PRO A 264 -11.71 -5.64 24.37
CA PRO A 264 -10.89 -5.12 23.30
C PRO A 264 -10.05 -3.92 23.75
N VAL A 265 -8.75 -4.01 23.52
CA VAL A 265 -7.79 -2.93 23.79
C VAL A 265 -7.25 -2.41 22.47
N THR A 266 -6.98 -1.12 22.40
CA THR A 266 -6.42 -0.53 21.18
C THR A 266 -4.94 -0.86 21.09
N ILE A 267 -4.52 -1.37 19.93
CA ILE A 267 -3.18 -1.93 19.70
C ILE A 267 -2.41 -1.15 18.62
N ALA A 268 -3.11 -0.43 17.75
CA ALA A 268 -2.51 0.47 16.79
C ALA A 268 -3.45 1.63 16.49
N TRP A 269 -2.86 2.77 16.16
CA TRP A 269 -3.56 3.98 15.78
C TRP A 269 -3.01 4.50 14.45
N ILE A 270 -3.92 4.90 13.57
CA ILE A 270 -3.61 5.61 12.33
C ILE A 270 -4.44 6.86 12.30
N GLY A 271 -3.80 8.01 12.20
CA GLY A 271 -4.58 9.23 12.07
C GLY A 271 -3.75 10.48 12.16
N ALA A 272 -4.45 11.60 12.15
CA ALA A 272 -3.85 12.91 12.26
C ALA A 272 -4.36 13.62 13.52
N HIS A 273 -3.48 14.42 14.08
CA HIS A 273 -3.82 15.40 15.10
C HIS A 273 -2.96 16.66 14.87
N PHE A 274 -3.26 17.74 15.60
CA PHE A 274 -2.62 19.05 15.39
C PHE A 274 -1.95 19.61 16.65
N LEU A 275 -2.62 19.56 17.81
CA LEU A 275 -2.05 20.00 19.09
C LEU A 275 -1.73 18.81 20.00
N ASN A 276 -0.83 19.04 20.96
CA ASN A 276 -0.71 18.15 22.11
C ASN A 276 -2.03 18.19 22.92
N ASN A 277 -2.34 17.08 23.58
CA ASN A 277 -3.62 16.82 24.25
C ASN A 277 -3.96 17.88 25.32
N ASP A 278 -2.98 18.60 25.88
CA ASP A 278 -3.12 19.32 27.14
C ASP A 278 -2.71 20.82 27.14
N ASP A 279 -2.13 21.39 26.07
CA ASP A 279 -1.58 22.77 26.14
C ASP A 279 -1.66 23.56 24.82
N PRO A 280 -2.73 24.33 24.59
CA PRO A 280 -2.85 25.18 23.39
C PRO A 280 -1.95 26.44 23.45
N GLY A 281 -1.35 26.78 24.60
CA GLY A 281 -0.60 28.01 24.80
C GLY A 281 0.87 27.95 24.38
N SER A 282 1.42 26.75 24.16
CA SER A 282 2.84 26.55 23.84
C SER A 282 3.04 26.18 22.37
N LEU A 283 3.36 27.17 21.53
CA LEU A 283 3.72 26.94 20.11
C LEU A 283 4.89 25.96 19.95
N GLU A 284 5.87 25.99 20.86
CA GLU A 284 7.03 25.09 20.83
C GLU A 284 6.65 23.61 21.02
N LYS A 285 5.69 23.31 21.90
CA LYS A 285 5.13 21.94 22.06
C LYS A 285 4.24 21.52 20.89
N ASN A 286 3.63 22.48 20.20
CA ASN A 286 2.72 22.24 19.06
C ASN A 286 3.47 21.90 17.76
N LEU A 287 4.73 22.32 17.60
CA LEU A 287 5.59 21.92 16.46
C LEU A 287 5.75 20.39 16.33
N TRP A 288 5.55 19.66 17.43
CA TRP A 288 5.68 18.21 17.47
C TRP A 288 4.43 17.48 16.94
N HIS A 289 3.26 18.13 16.92
CA HIS A 289 1.95 17.47 16.83
C HIS A 289 1.17 17.70 15.52
N GLY A 290 1.78 18.23 14.45
CA GLY A 290 1.15 18.36 13.12
C GLY A 290 1.58 17.26 12.14
N HIS A 291 1.13 16.03 12.35
CA HIS A 291 1.47 14.88 11.49
C HIS A 291 0.27 13.97 11.25
N ILE A 292 0.36 13.15 10.19
CA ILE A 292 -0.33 11.86 10.13
C ILE A 292 0.67 10.79 10.57
N ASN A 293 0.25 9.86 11.41
CA ASN A 293 1.17 8.89 11.97
C ASN A 293 0.57 7.49 12.15
N PHE A 294 1.47 6.53 12.31
CA PHE A 294 1.22 5.18 12.77
C PHE A 294 1.82 5.05 14.17
N GLU A 295 0.98 4.88 15.19
CA GLU A 295 1.41 4.72 16.57
C GLU A 295 1.14 3.29 17.04
N VAL A 296 2.14 2.71 17.72
CA VAL A 296 2.05 1.40 18.35
C VAL A 296 2.64 1.50 19.76
N PRO A 297 2.03 0.87 20.77
CA PRO A 297 2.62 0.81 22.10
C PRO A 297 4.02 0.15 22.05
N ASP A 298 4.99 0.64 22.83
CA ASP A 298 6.23 -0.10 23.04
C ASP A 298 6.03 -1.29 24.00
N ALA A 299 7.10 -2.01 24.32
CA ALA A 299 7.03 -3.11 25.28
C ALA A 299 6.61 -2.66 26.68
N LYS A 300 6.64 -1.35 26.99
CA LYS A 300 6.12 -0.69 28.20
C LYS A 300 4.83 0.11 27.92
N GLY A 301 4.27 -0.06 26.72
CA GLY A 301 3.08 0.52 26.10
C GLY A 301 2.78 1.95 26.41
N ALA A 302 3.85 2.69 26.58
CA ALA A 302 3.85 4.05 26.10
C ALA A 302 3.63 4.01 24.59
N LEU A 303 2.71 4.84 24.10
CA LEU A 303 2.51 5.03 22.66
C LEU A 303 3.81 5.54 22.03
N ARG A 304 4.27 4.85 20.99
CA ARG A 304 5.40 5.28 20.17
C ARG A 304 4.92 5.47 18.74
N THR A 305 5.17 6.67 18.21
CA THR A 305 5.08 6.94 16.77
C THR A 305 6.11 6.08 16.05
N ARG A 306 5.70 5.13 15.21
CA ARG A 306 6.61 4.27 14.42
C ARG A 306 6.89 4.85 13.05
N LEU A 307 5.88 5.50 12.47
CA LEU A 307 5.96 6.23 11.21
C LEU A 307 5.22 7.55 11.40
N GLU A 308 5.85 8.67 11.05
CA GLU A 308 5.17 9.96 10.91
C GLU A 308 5.43 10.58 9.54
N ILE A 309 4.37 11.16 8.98
CA ILE A 309 4.46 12.07 7.83
C ILE A 309 4.02 13.44 8.33
N LYS A 310 4.92 14.41 8.28
CA LYS A 310 4.63 15.77 8.77
C LYS A 310 3.70 16.51 7.81
N LEU A 311 2.72 17.18 8.39
CA LEU A 311 1.84 18.14 7.71
C LEU A 311 2.33 19.58 7.91
N VAL A 312 3.28 19.77 8.84
CA VAL A 312 3.84 21.06 9.26
C VAL A 312 5.32 21.09 8.92
N ASP A 313 5.79 22.21 8.38
CA ASP A 313 7.22 22.45 8.16
C ASP A 313 7.96 22.53 9.50
N PRO A 314 8.96 21.66 9.75
CA PRO A 314 9.67 21.61 11.03
C PRO A 314 10.58 22.83 11.29
N VAL A 315 10.89 23.64 10.27
CA VAL A 315 11.71 24.84 10.39
C VAL A 315 10.83 26.06 10.67
N THR A 316 9.70 26.19 9.96
CA THR A 316 8.85 27.39 10.04
C THR A 316 7.62 27.22 10.93
N GLY A 317 7.24 25.98 11.28
CA GLY A 317 6.06 25.67 12.09
C GLY A 317 4.72 25.88 11.39
N LYS A 318 4.73 26.14 10.08
CA LYS A 318 3.51 26.41 9.30
C LYS A 318 2.90 25.13 8.72
N ILE A 319 1.58 25.11 8.58
CA ILE A 319 0.87 24.04 7.87
C ILE A 319 1.25 24.09 6.38
N GLY A 320 1.52 22.92 5.81
CA GLY A 320 2.04 22.76 4.47
C GLY A 320 3.55 22.53 4.50
N THR A 321 4.01 21.59 3.66
CA THR A 321 5.45 21.29 3.54
C THR A 321 5.82 21.36 2.06
N ASP A 322 6.84 22.13 1.70
CA ASP A 322 7.42 22.09 0.36
C ASP A 322 8.17 20.76 0.09
N ARG A 323 8.36 19.94 1.14
CA ARG A 323 9.09 18.66 1.10
C ARG A 323 8.41 17.63 2.00
N SER A 324 8.13 16.45 1.46
CA SER A 324 7.64 15.32 2.24
C SER A 324 8.69 14.88 3.26
N ALA A 325 8.35 14.95 4.55
CA ALA A 325 9.20 14.44 5.63
C ALA A 325 8.56 13.19 6.24
N VAL A 326 9.22 12.04 6.03
CA VAL A 326 8.87 10.77 6.63
C VAL A 326 9.88 10.46 7.72
N ARG A 327 9.41 10.14 8.94
CA ARG A 327 10.30 9.74 10.04
C ARG A 327 9.89 8.41 10.63
N THR A 328 10.89 7.64 11.01
CA THR A 328 10.76 6.44 11.82
C THR A 328 11.36 6.70 13.20
N ASN A 329 10.77 6.16 14.26
CA ASN A 329 11.31 6.29 15.62
C ASN A 329 11.81 4.93 16.11
N MET A 330 13.13 4.81 16.27
CA MET A 330 13.77 3.55 16.66
C MET A 330 13.26 2.35 15.83
N ALA A 331 12.90 2.62 14.58
CA ALA A 331 12.35 1.67 13.65
C ALA A 331 13.19 1.73 12.39
N ASP A 332 13.52 0.55 11.90
CA ASP A 332 14.27 0.39 10.66
C ASP A 332 13.43 0.91 9.50
N PHE A 333 14.07 1.63 8.58
CA PHE A 333 13.46 1.93 7.28
C PHE A 333 13.78 0.75 6.35
N GLU A 334 12.99 -0.31 6.47
CA GLU A 334 13.17 -1.54 5.71
C GLU A 334 12.38 -1.47 4.39
N LEU A 335 13.08 -1.70 3.27
CA LEU A 335 12.46 -1.95 1.98
C LEU A 335 12.43 -3.47 1.78
N GLN A 336 11.28 -4.10 1.97
CA GLN A 336 11.12 -5.54 1.74
C GLN A 336 11.25 -5.86 0.24
N VAL A 337 12.06 -6.87 -0.09
CA VAL A 337 12.52 -7.21 -1.44
C VAL A 337 11.92 -8.56 -1.85
N GLY A 338 11.02 -8.56 -2.83
CA GLY A 338 10.26 -9.75 -3.26
C GLY A 338 10.75 -10.38 -4.56
N ALA A 339 11.52 -9.66 -5.38
CA ALA A 339 12.01 -10.13 -6.68
C ALA A 339 13.45 -9.67 -6.98
N ALA A 340 14.12 -10.34 -7.91
CA ALA A 340 15.44 -9.96 -8.40
C ALA A 340 15.38 -8.56 -9.06
N ASP A 341 16.38 -7.71 -8.75
CA ASP A 341 16.60 -6.33 -9.24
C ASP A 341 15.81 -5.17 -8.59
N GLU A 342 15.14 -5.40 -7.45
CA GLU A 342 14.54 -4.31 -6.66
C GLU A 342 15.62 -3.54 -5.86
N GLN A 343 15.58 -2.19 -5.93
CA GLN A 343 16.59 -1.30 -5.35
C GLN A 343 15.95 -0.10 -4.65
N LEU A 344 16.51 0.34 -3.53
CA LEU A 344 16.23 1.67 -2.98
C LEU A 344 16.81 2.73 -3.91
N ARG A 345 15.94 3.49 -4.60
CA ARG A 345 16.35 4.55 -5.53
C ARG A 345 16.16 5.93 -4.91
N ILE A 346 17.25 6.70 -4.80
CA ILE A 346 17.22 8.13 -4.48
C ILE A 346 17.36 8.90 -5.80
N VAL A 347 16.23 9.34 -6.38
CA VAL A 347 16.16 9.93 -7.73
C VAL A 347 15.36 11.23 -7.75
N GLY A 348 15.54 12.03 -8.80
CA GLY A 348 14.87 13.32 -9.01
C GLY A 348 15.48 14.01 -10.23
N THR A 349 15.27 15.32 -10.40
CA THR A 349 15.84 16.08 -11.52
C THR A 349 17.38 16.08 -11.49
N ASP A 350 18.01 16.13 -12.66
CA ASP A 350 19.47 16.20 -12.84
C ASP A 350 20.09 17.54 -12.39
N SER A 351 19.28 18.60 -12.37
CA SER A 351 19.66 19.96 -11.94
C SER A 351 20.04 20.11 -10.46
N HIS A 352 19.90 19.06 -9.65
CA HIS A 352 20.19 19.11 -8.21
C HIS A 352 20.91 17.84 -7.76
N PRO A 353 21.81 17.93 -6.77
CA PRO A 353 22.47 16.76 -6.21
C PRO A 353 21.45 15.84 -5.50
N LYS A 354 21.80 14.56 -5.36
CA LYS A 354 21.06 13.59 -4.56
C LYS A 354 21.87 13.29 -3.31
N ASP A 355 21.43 13.87 -2.19
CA ASP A 355 22.13 13.82 -0.91
C ASP A 355 21.46 12.81 0.03
N LEU A 356 22.27 11.89 0.54
CA LEU A 356 21.98 11.15 1.76
C LEU A 356 22.80 11.78 2.89
N VAL A 357 22.11 12.35 3.87
CA VAL A 357 22.71 13.16 4.93
C VAL A 357 22.74 12.40 6.25
N PHE A 358 23.91 12.38 6.89
CA PHE A 358 24.11 11.83 8.23
C PHE A 358 24.43 12.97 9.20
N ALA A 359 23.51 13.23 10.12
CA ALA A 359 23.63 14.26 11.13
C ALA A 359 22.96 13.80 12.43
N THR A 360 23.38 14.35 13.57
CA THR A 360 22.77 14.06 14.88
C THR A 360 21.50 14.87 15.13
N GLU A 361 21.30 15.96 14.38
CA GLU A 361 20.20 16.89 14.55
C GLU A 361 19.67 17.35 13.18
N VAL A 362 18.41 17.78 13.15
CA VAL A 362 17.77 18.32 11.94
C VAL A 362 18.29 19.74 11.68
N GLY A 363 18.72 20.00 10.44
CA GLY A 363 18.98 21.35 9.95
C GLY A 363 20.29 21.50 9.18
N ALA A 364 20.29 22.38 8.18
CA ALA A 364 21.43 22.60 7.29
C ALA A 364 22.64 23.28 7.95
N ARG A 365 22.55 23.70 9.21
CA ARG A 365 23.66 24.33 9.94
C ARG A 365 24.41 23.36 10.85
N GLN A 366 23.96 22.13 11.00
CA GLN A 366 24.61 21.16 11.87
C GLN A 366 25.83 20.53 11.19
N PRO A 367 26.86 20.14 11.97
CA PRO A 367 27.92 19.26 11.50
C PRO A 367 27.31 17.99 10.91
N ARG A 368 27.78 17.59 9.72
CA ARG A 368 27.18 16.46 9.00
C ARG A 368 28.10 15.88 7.95
N TRP A 369 27.81 14.64 7.60
CA TRP A 369 28.34 13.96 6.44
C TRP A 369 27.28 13.86 5.36
N ILE A 370 27.70 13.94 4.10
CA ILE A 370 26.81 13.77 2.96
C ILE A 370 27.43 12.75 2.02
N LEU A 371 26.68 11.69 1.73
CA LEU A 371 26.91 10.86 0.55
C LEU A 371 26.09 11.45 -0.59
N ARG A 372 26.75 11.91 -1.65
CA ARG A 372 26.14 12.70 -2.72
C ARG A 372 26.33 12.03 -4.07
N ALA A 373 25.28 11.99 -4.87
CA ALA A 373 25.40 11.99 -6.33
C ALA A 373 25.36 13.43 -6.84
N THR A 374 26.36 13.87 -7.60
CA THR A 374 26.42 15.24 -8.13
C THR A 374 25.33 15.50 -9.16
N GLU A 375 24.97 16.77 -9.31
CA GLU A 375 24.16 17.22 -10.45
C GLU A 375 24.84 16.89 -11.79
N ASN A 376 24.01 16.75 -12.84
CA ASN A 376 24.37 16.43 -14.23
C ASN A 376 25.07 15.09 -14.48
N ASP A 377 26.20 14.83 -13.81
CA ASP A 377 27.09 13.71 -14.12
C ASP A 377 26.88 12.48 -13.22
N ALA A 378 26.18 12.67 -12.09
CA ALA A 378 25.97 11.66 -11.06
C ALA A 378 27.27 11.04 -10.52
N ASN A 379 28.31 11.86 -10.35
CA ASN A 379 29.54 11.45 -9.68
C ASN A 379 29.27 11.23 -8.19
N LEU A 380 29.98 10.27 -7.58
CA LEU A 380 29.78 9.93 -6.17
C LEU A 380 30.77 10.73 -5.31
N GLU A 381 30.27 11.39 -4.28
CA GLU A 381 31.11 12.14 -3.34
C GLU A 381 30.73 11.85 -1.89
N LEU A 382 31.74 11.71 -1.02
CA LEU A 382 31.58 11.79 0.42
C LEU A 382 32.05 13.16 0.88
N ARG A 383 31.15 14.01 1.40
CA ARG A 383 31.44 15.39 1.84
C ARG A 383 31.34 15.56 3.34
N ARG A 384 32.15 16.48 3.88
CA ARG A 384 32.13 16.92 5.28
C ARG A 384 31.72 18.37 5.40
N TYR A 385 30.83 18.65 6.36
CA TYR A 385 30.42 20.00 6.73
C TYR A 385 30.60 20.21 8.23
N ARG A 386 31.12 21.38 8.59
CA ARG A 386 31.17 21.87 9.98
C ARG A 386 29.87 22.59 10.35
N ALA A 387 29.77 22.96 11.63
CA ALA A 387 28.70 23.81 12.11
C ALA A 387 28.59 25.12 11.29
N GLY A 388 27.39 25.67 11.17
CA GLY A 388 27.09 26.86 10.39
C GLY A 388 26.97 26.64 8.88
N ASN A 389 26.85 25.39 8.41
CA ASN A 389 26.82 25.03 6.98
C ASN A 389 28.16 25.24 6.25
N ALA A 390 29.27 25.27 6.97
CA ALA A 390 30.58 25.48 6.36
C ALA A 390 31.09 24.18 5.73
N TYR A 391 31.22 24.16 4.40
CA TYR A 391 31.86 23.06 3.67
C TYR A 391 33.32 22.93 4.10
N GLN A 392 33.76 21.71 4.41
CA GLN A 392 35.13 21.45 4.78
C GLN A 392 35.92 20.86 3.60
N ASP A 393 35.48 19.72 3.09
CA ASP A 393 36.11 18.99 1.97
C ASP A 393 35.27 17.78 1.49
N ALA A 394 35.78 17.09 0.47
CA ALA A 394 35.26 15.83 -0.06
C ALA A 394 36.35 14.73 -0.01
N PRO A 395 36.50 14.00 1.11
CA PRO A 395 37.55 12.99 1.28
C PRO A 395 37.50 11.82 0.28
N LEU A 396 36.37 11.59 -0.39
CA LEU A 396 36.25 10.60 -1.44
C LEU A 396 35.42 11.18 -2.60
N VAL A 397 35.94 11.08 -3.81
CA VAL A 397 35.23 11.42 -5.05
C VAL A 397 35.45 10.33 -6.09
N VAL A 398 34.38 9.88 -6.74
CA VAL A 398 34.41 8.92 -7.83
C VAL A 398 33.76 9.54 -9.06
N ASP A 399 34.55 9.73 -10.12
CA ASP A 399 34.05 10.11 -11.43
C ASP A 399 33.43 8.89 -12.11
N ARG A 400 32.14 8.95 -12.40
CA ARG A 400 31.37 7.85 -12.98
C ARG A 400 31.82 7.54 -14.41
N LEU A 401 32.18 8.55 -15.19
CA LEU A 401 32.50 8.41 -16.61
C LEU A 401 33.90 7.82 -16.80
N THR A 402 34.88 8.30 -16.04
CA THR A 402 36.29 7.89 -16.20
C THR A 402 36.73 6.83 -15.20
N GLY A 403 35.90 6.50 -14.19
CA GLY A 403 36.26 5.61 -13.08
C GLY A 403 37.34 6.19 -12.15
N LEU A 404 37.57 7.50 -12.21
CA LEU A 404 38.65 8.14 -11.46
C LEU A 404 38.25 8.24 -9.98
N VAL A 405 39.13 7.80 -9.08
CA VAL A 405 38.93 7.91 -7.64
C VAL A 405 39.95 8.88 -7.05
N ALA A 406 39.45 9.90 -6.35
CA ALA A 406 40.25 10.78 -5.51
C ALA A 406 40.00 10.45 -4.03
N VAL A 407 41.07 10.24 -3.26
CA VAL A 407 41.03 9.97 -1.81
C VAL A 407 41.83 11.06 -1.09
N GLY A 408 41.26 11.70 -0.08
CA GLY A 408 41.89 12.80 0.67
C GLY A 408 41.57 14.21 0.16
N GLY A 409 40.77 14.33 -0.92
CA GLY A 409 40.13 15.58 -1.31
C GLY A 409 40.06 15.86 -2.81
N ALA A 410 38.97 16.52 -3.24
CA ALA A 410 38.93 17.35 -4.43
C ALA A 410 39.35 18.81 -4.09
N ALA A 411 39.79 19.57 -5.10
CA ALA A 411 40.46 20.88 -5.07
C ALA A 411 40.32 21.71 -3.76
N GLY A 412 41.46 21.95 -3.09
CA GLY A 412 41.55 22.85 -1.92
C GLY A 412 42.17 22.22 -0.65
N THR A 413 42.37 20.91 -0.62
CA THR A 413 43.09 20.23 0.48
C THR A 413 44.47 19.75 0.00
N SER A 414 45.50 20.01 0.80
CA SER A 414 46.91 19.81 0.47
C SER A 414 47.39 18.35 0.47
N ALA A 415 46.48 17.37 0.55
CA ALA A 415 46.82 15.95 0.72
C ALA A 415 45.76 15.01 0.08
N GLY A 416 45.77 14.90 -1.25
CA GLY A 416 44.91 13.97 -1.99
C GLY A 416 45.70 13.00 -2.88
N LEU A 417 45.32 11.72 -2.89
CA LEU A 417 45.78 10.68 -3.80
C LEU A 417 44.83 10.61 -5.01
N LYS A 418 45.37 10.79 -6.23
CA LYS A 418 44.65 10.56 -7.50
C LYS A 418 45.09 9.23 -8.09
N VAL A 419 44.16 8.29 -8.28
CA VAL A 419 44.42 6.98 -8.90
C VAL A 419 43.71 6.92 -10.25
N ALA A 420 44.46 6.72 -11.34
CA ALA A 420 43.91 6.56 -12.68
C ALA A 420 44.47 5.28 -13.35
N GLN A 421 43.60 4.49 -13.96
CA GLN A 421 43.99 3.49 -14.95
C GLN A 421 44.07 4.18 -16.32
N ARG A 422 45.23 4.11 -16.97
CA ARG A 422 45.38 4.51 -18.38
C ARG A 422 45.89 3.31 -19.14
N GLY A 423 45.16 2.93 -20.20
CA GLY A 423 45.35 1.69 -20.96
C GLY A 423 46.81 1.25 -21.10
N GLY A 424 47.12 0.08 -20.55
CA GLY A 424 48.41 -0.61 -20.69
C GLY A 424 49.49 -0.29 -19.65
N VAL A 425 49.30 0.63 -18.71
CA VAL A 425 50.30 0.93 -17.65
C VAL A 425 49.69 0.84 -16.25
N GLY A 426 50.36 0.13 -15.34
CA GLY A 426 49.96 -0.02 -13.94
C GLY A 426 50.13 1.28 -13.16
N ILE A 427 49.01 1.88 -12.73
CA ILE A 427 48.87 2.94 -11.71
C ILE A 427 49.81 4.16 -11.88
N THR A 428 49.26 5.29 -12.32
CA THR A 428 49.94 6.60 -12.22
C THR A 428 49.48 7.33 -10.97
N VAL A 429 50.44 7.76 -10.12
CA VAL A 429 50.16 8.63 -8.98
C VAL A 429 50.80 10.00 -9.19
N THR A 430 50.02 11.07 -9.14
CA THR A 430 50.48 12.44 -9.41
C THR A 430 50.12 13.37 -8.26
N PRO A 431 51.09 14.12 -7.71
CA PRO A 431 50.81 15.13 -6.70
C PRO A 431 50.08 16.33 -7.33
N LEU A 432 49.11 16.90 -6.61
CA LEU A 432 48.28 18.01 -7.09
C LEU A 432 48.87 19.41 -6.79
N ALA A 433 49.98 19.48 -6.05
CA ALA A 433 50.67 20.73 -5.70
C ALA A 433 52.12 20.73 -6.18
N ALA A 434 52.65 21.90 -6.51
CA ALA A 434 54.06 22.07 -6.86
C ALA A 434 54.96 21.60 -5.68
N GLY A 435 55.91 20.71 -5.97
CA GLY A 435 56.79 20.11 -4.96
C GLY A 435 56.19 18.93 -4.17
N GLY A 436 54.96 18.53 -4.45
CA GLY A 436 54.39 17.30 -3.87
C GLY A 436 55.07 16.03 -4.42
N GLN A 437 54.94 14.93 -3.71
CA GLN A 437 55.50 13.63 -4.09
C GLN A 437 54.39 12.70 -4.60
N GLY A 438 54.61 12.04 -5.73
CA GLY A 438 53.63 11.08 -6.30
C GLY A 438 53.53 9.80 -5.48
N MET A 439 54.62 9.34 -4.86
CA MET A 439 54.60 8.18 -3.97
C MET A 439 55.58 8.43 -2.82
N LEU A 440 55.08 8.54 -1.59
CA LEU A 440 55.90 8.65 -0.38
C LEU A 440 56.01 7.27 0.27
N VAL A 441 57.22 6.71 0.28
CA VAL A 441 57.54 5.52 1.08
C VAL A 441 58.44 5.95 2.22
N ALA A 442 57.89 6.00 3.43
CA ALA A 442 58.63 6.26 4.66
C ALA A 442 58.95 4.93 5.34
N GLY A 443 60.16 4.40 5.10
CA GLY A 443 60.64 3.22 5.81
C GLY A 443 61.16 3.59 7.20
N THR A 444 60.84 2.77 8.20
CA THR A 444 61.38 2.90 9.57
C THR A 444 62.78 2.27 9.73
N ASP A 445 63.28 1.60 8.69
CA ASP A 445 64.57 0.90 8.65
C ASP A 445 65.22 1.06 7.26
N PRO A 446 66.57 1.17 7.15
CA PRO A 446 67.30 1.24 5.89
C PRO A 446 66.97 0.16 4.85
N THR A 447 66.54 -1.03 5.28
CA THR A 447 66.22 -2.16 4.38
C THR A 447 64.75 -2.18 3.92
N ALA A 448 63.96 -1.17 4.29
CA ALA A 448 62.59 -1.04 3.80
C ALA A 448 62.58 -0.83 2.27
N ARG A 449 61.60 -1.43 1.59
CA ARG A 449 61.49 -1.42 0.12
C ARG A 449 60.62 -0.26 -0.35
N ILE A 450 61.14 0.53 -1.29
CA ILE A 450 60.43 1.63 -1.97
C ILE A 450 59.69 1.12 -3.21
N VAL A 451 60.35 0.30 -4.02
CA VAL A 451 59.80 -0.27 -5.27
C VAL A 451 60.20 -1.72 -5.36
N GLN A 452 59.30 -2.60 -5.81
CA GLN A 452 59.63 -3.99 -6.08
C GLN A 452 58.91 -4.54 -7.32
N GLY A 453 59.61 -5.38 -8.09
CA GLY A 453 59.07 -6.14 -9.21
C GLY A 453 58.84 -7.60 -8.83
N GLU A 454 57.61 -8.07 -8.95
CA GLU A 454 57.19 -9.45 -8.72
C GLU A 454 56.80 -10.11 -10.04
N VAL A 455 57.19 -11.37 -10.23
CA VAL A 455 56.72 -12.22 -11.32
C VAL A 455 56.10 -13.46 -10.70
N THR A 456 54.88 -13.79 -11.11
CA THR A 456 54.15 -14.94 -10.57
C THR A 456 54.94 -16.23 -10.81
N GLY A 457 55.11 -17.03 -9.76
CA GLY A 457 55.88 -18.27 -9.79
C GLY A 457 57.35 -18.11 -9.35
N ASP A 458 57.87 -16.88 -9.25
CA ASP A 458 59.21 -16.66 -8.73
C ASP A 458 59.25 -16.70 -7.20
N PRO A 459 60.21 -17.42 -6.59
CA PRO A 459 60.40 -17.42 -5.14
C PRO A 459 60.98 -16.10 -4.58
N GLN A 460 61.59 -15.26 -5.41
CA GLN A 460 62.18 -13.97 -5.02
C GLN A 460 61.73 -12.83 -5.94
N ARG A 461 61.74 -11.59 -5.43
CA ARG A 461 61.46 -10.38 -6.23
C ARG A 461 62.63 -10.07 -7.16
N ARG A 462 62.37 -9.82 -8.44
CA ARG A 462 63.42 -9.59 -9.46
C ARG A 462 64.08 -8.23 -9.40
N PHE A 463 63.37 -7.21 -8.92
CA PHE A 463 63.90 -5.85 -8.77
C PHE A 463 63.44 -5.30 -7.44
N VAL A 464 64.33 -4.65 -6.69
CA VAL A 464 64.04 -3.99 -5.41
C VAL A 464 64.85 -2.71 -5.30
N ALA A 465 64.19 -1.61 -4.94
CA ALA A 465 64.84 -0.38 -4.48
C ALA A 465 64.58 -0.21 -2.98
N LEU A 466 65.62 0.04 -2.19
CA LEU A 466 65.57 0.20 -0.73
C LEU A 466 65.64 1.67 -0.31
N VAL A 467 65.24 1.95 0.94
CA VAL A 467 65.24 3.31 1.52
C VAL A 467 66.64 3.90 1.66
N ASP A 468 67.66 3.08 1.84
CA ASP A 468 69.07 3.50 1.87
C ASP A 468 69.65 3.87 0.49
N GLY A 469 68.89 3.69 -0.58
CA GLY A 469 69.31 3.92 -1.96
C GLY A 469 69.95 2.70 -2.63
N THR A 470 69.96 1.54 -1.99
CA THR A 470 70.41 0.28 -2.60
C THR A 470 69.38 -0.21 -3.61
N LEU A 471 69.84 -0.46 -4.83
CA LEU A 471 69.11 -1.12 -5.89
C LEU A 471 69.61 -2.56 -6.01
N GLN A 472 68.69 -3.52 -6.08
CA GLN A 472 69.00 -4.94 -6.19
C GLN A 472 68.17 -5.57 -7.30
N TRP A 473 68.79 -6.42 -8.10
CA TRP A 473 68.08 -7.18 -9.13
C TRP A 473 68.66 -8.58 -9.32
N GLY A 474 67.83 -9.47 -9.86
CA GLY A 474 68.20 -10.85 -10.12
C GLY A 474 67.14 -11.59 -10.92
N THR A 475 67.38 -12.88 -11.13
CA THR A 475 66.51 -13.75 -11.96
C THR A 475 65.16 -14.09 -11.33
N GLY A 476 65.02 -13.91 -10.02
CA GLY A 476 63.82 -14.27 -9.25
C GLY A 476 63.79 -15.72 -8.74
N ALA A 477 64.70 -16.58 -9.23
CA ALA A 477 64.82 -17.97 -8.80
C ALA A 477 65.66 -18.15 -7.52
N THR A 478 66.66 -17.29 -7.32
CA THR A 478 67.65 -17.36 -6.22
C THR A 478 67.79 -16.02 -5.50
N GLU A 479 68.69 -15.94 -4.52
CA GLU A 479 69.10 -14.65 -3.92
C GLU A 479 69.47 -13.62 -4.99
N ARG A 480 69.35 -12.34 -4.66
CA ARG A 480 69.53 -11.24 -5.62
C ARG A 480 71.00 -11.20 -6.09
N ASP A 481 71.17 -11.22 -7.42
CA ASP A 481 72.47 -11.46 -8.05
C ASP A 481 73.33 -10.20 -8.18
N THR A 482 72.71 -9.02 -8.24
CA THR A 482 73.42 -7.75 -8.51
C THR A 482 72.85 -6.62 -7.68
N LEU A 483 73.75 -5.75 -7.20
CA LEU A 483 73.39 -4.59 -6.42
C LEU A 483 74.20 -3.34 -6.80
N LEU A 484 73.57 -2.18 -6.58
CA LEU A 484 74.16 -0.85 -6.77
C LEU A 484 73.72 0.06 -5.64
N TYR A 485 74.65 0.71 -4.95
CA TYR A 485 74.34 1.50 -3.77
C TYR A 485 75.25 2.72 -3.63
N ARG A 486 74.87 3.63 -2.74
CA ARG A 486 75.73 4.74 -2.31
C ARG A 486 76.68 4.25 -1.23
N ARG A 487 77.97 4.13 -1.55
CA ARG A 487 79.01 3.78 -0.56
C ARG A 487 79.33 4.94 0.39
N GLY A 488 79.17 6.17 -0.10
CA GLY A 488 79.44 7.42 0.63
C GLY A 488 79.13 8.65 -0.22
N PRO A 489 79.38 9.87 0.25
CA PRO A 489 79.31 11.07 -0.58
C PRO A 489 80.18 10.90 -1.84
N ASN A 490 79.57 11.07 -3.02
CA ASN A 490 80.22 10.92 -4.33
C ASN A 490 80.87 9.55 -4.61
N GLN A 491 80.40 8.48 -3.97
CA GLN A 491 80.90 7.12 -4.20
C GLN A 491 79.76 6.15 -4.54
N LEU A 492 79.86 5.53 -5.70
CA LEU A 492 78.99 4.45 -6.16
C LEU A 492 79.63 3.10 -5.80
N GLY A 493 78.85 2.19 -5.24
CA GLY A 493 79.30 0.86 -4.83
C GLY A 493 78.53 -0.24 -5.54
N THR A 494 79.22 -1.35 -5.78
CA THR A 494 78.67 -2.65 -6.16
C THR A 494 79.56 -3.70 -5.51
N ASP A 495 78.98 -4.84 -5.12
CA ASP A 495 79.74 -5.92 -4.50
C ASP A 495 80.06 -6.97 -5.58
N GLY A 496 81.35 -7.23 -5.79
CA GLY A 496 81.83 -8.14 -6.85
C GLY A 496 82.55 -7.42 -8.00
N GLY A 497 82.34 -7.91 -9.23
CA GLY A 497 83.05 -7.45 -10.41
C GLY A 497 82.28 -6.39 -11.21
N MET A 498 83.00 -5.41 -11.75
CA MET A 498 82.47 -4.47 -12.75
C MET A 498 82.98 -4.85 -14.13
N PHE A 499 82.06 -5.20 -15.04
CA PHE A 499 82.40 -5.42 -16.45
C PHE A 499 82.28 -4.11 -17.24
N LEU A 500 83.39 -3.65 -17.79
CA LEU A 500 83.44 -2.49 -18.69
C LEU A 500 83.53 -2.98 -20.14
N ARG A 501 82.61 -2.53 -20.99
CA ARG A 501 82.66 -2.84 -22.42
C ARG A 501 83.68 -1.94 -23.13
N SER A 502 84.35 -2.49 -24.15
CA SER A 502 85.22 -1.70 -25.03
C SER A 502 84.44 -0.53 -25.66
N SER A 503 85.08 0.62 -25.72
CA SER A 503 84.51 1.91 -26.16
C SER A 503 85.56 2.71 -26.93
N THR A 504 85.11 3.69 -27.72
CA THR A 504 86.02 4.71 -28.27
C THR A 504 86.56 5.58 -27.14
N THR A 505 87.67 6.29 -27.38
CA THR A 505 88.27 7.17 -26.37
C THR A 505 87.23 8.22 -25.92
N PRO A 506 86.82 8.22 -24.63
CA PRO A 506 85.81 9.14 -24.13
C PRO A 506 86.27 10.60 -24.24
N ALA A 507 85.34 11.55 -24.35
CA ALA A 507 85.66 12.97 -24.31
C ALA A 507 86.38 13.36 -23.00
N THR A 508 87.17 14.44 -23.04
CA THR A 508 87.84 14.96 -21.84
C THR A 508 86.80 15.41 -20.81
N ALA A 509 86.89 14.89 -19.59
CA ALA A 509 86.08 15.35 -18.47
C ALA A 509 86.55 16.73 -17.99
N THR A 510 85.61 17.59 -17.58
CA THR A 510 85.93 18.94 -17.05
C THR A 510 86.68 18.88 -15.71
N THR A 511 86.57 17.78 -14.97
CA THR A 511 87.30 17.50 -13.72
C THR A 511 87.51 16.00 -13.56
N GLY A 512 88.61 15.58 -12.90
CA GLY A 512 88.91 14.17 -12.65
C GLY A 512 89.39 13.42 -13.90
N GLY A 513 88.68 12.36 -14.28
CA GLY A 513 88.92 11.62 -15.52
C GLY A 513 87.97 10.44 -15.71
N VAL A 514 88.10 9.75 -16.85
CA VAL A 514 87.22 8.63 -17.24
C VAL A 514 88.04 7.35 -17.31
N LEU A 515 87.63 6.31 -16.57
CA LEU A 515 88.13 4.94 -16.71
C LEU A 515 87.33 4.23 -17.80
N PHE A 516 88.01 3.62 -18.77
CA PHE A 516 87.36 2.96 -19.91
C PHE A 516 88.21 1.82 -20.45
N VAL A 517 87.60 0.95 -21.26
CA VAL A 517 88.33 -0.06 -22.05
C VAL A 517 88.33 0.36 -23.50
N ALA A 518 89.48 0.27 -24.17
CA ALA A 518 89.61 0.44 -25.61
C ALA A 518 90.72 -0.46 -26.14
N ASP A 519 90.45 -1.13 -27.27
CA ASP A 519 91.38 -2.08 -27.90
C ASP A 519 91.83 -3.21 -26.94
N GLY A 520 90.91 -3.65 -26.05
CA GLY A 520 91.18 -4.66 -25.03
C GLY A 520 91.92 -4.14 -23.79
N ALA A 521 92.55 -2.98 -23.85
CA ALA A 521 93.31 -2.39 -22.75
C ALA A 521 92.42 -1.54 -21.82
N LEU A 522 92.70 -1.58 -20.51
CA LEU A 522 92.12 -0.67 -19.52
C LEU A 522 92.88 0.66 -19.58
N LYS A 523 92.16 1.76 -19.77
CA LYS A 523 92.73 3.11 -19.96
C LYS A 523 92.03 4.12 -19.06
N PHE A 524 92.74 5.18 -18.69
CA PHE A 524 92.20 6.34 -17.98
C PHE A 524 92.50 7.62 -18.75
N ARG A 525 91.48 8.45 -18.98
CA ARG A 525 91.65 9.79 -19.58
C ARG A 525 91.47 10.86 -18.51
N GLY A 526 92.55 11.56 -18.14
CA GLY A 526 92.49 12.66 -17.19
C GLY A 526 91.87 13.93 -17.77
N ALA A 527 91.50 14.89 -16.91
CA ALA A 527 90.87 16.16 -17.29
C ALA A 527 91.76 17.08 -18.17
N ALA A 528 93.07 16.87 -18.18
CA ALA A 528 93.98 17.54 -19.13
C ALA A 528 93.97 16.91 -20.54
N GLY A 529 93.15 15.87 -20.75
CA GLY A 529 93.00 15.17 -22.02
C GLY A 529 93.96 14.00 -22.22
N THR A 530 94.99 13.85 -21.39
CA THR A 530 95.96 12.74 -21.43
C THR A 530 95.27 11.39 -21.24
N VAL A 531 95.55 10.45 -22.15
CA VAL A 531 95.09 9.05 -22.06
C VAL A 531 96.26 8.18 -21.60
N THR A 532 96.05 7.44 -20.53
CA THR A 532 97.03 6.52 -19.95
C THR A 532 96.50 5.09 -20.03
N THR A 533 97.27 4.18 -20.63
CA THR A 533 96.99 2.75 -20.53
C THR A 533 97.41 2.26 -19.15
N LEU A 534 96.45 1.74 -18.39
CA LEU A 534 96.64 1.22 -17.04
C LEU A 534 96.94 -0.28 -17.05
N ALA A 535 96.34 -1.01 -17.99
CA ALA A 535 96.61 -2.43 -18.23
C ALA A 535 96.47 -2.73 -19.73
N ALA A 536 97.38 -3.54 -20.27
CA ALA A 536 97.32 -4.01 -21.66
C ALA A 536 96.19 -5.03 -21.85
N ALA A 537 95.86 -5.31 -23.13
CA ALA A 537 94.85 -6.28 -23.53
C ALA A 537 95.21 -7.73 -23.16
#